data_AF-A0AAI8ANF0-F1
#
_entry.id   AF-A0AAI8ANF0-F1
#
_cell.length_a   1.000
_cell.length_b   1.000
_cell.length_c   1.000
_cell.angle_alpha   90.00
_cell.angle_beta   90.00
_cell.angle_gamma   90.00
#
_symmetry.space_group_name_H-M   'P 1'
#
loop_
_entity.id
_entity.type
_entity.pdbx_description
1 polymer ?
#
loop_
_entity_poly.entity_id
_entity_poly.type
_entity_poly.pdbx_seq_one_letter_code
_entity_poly.pdbx_strand_id
1 'polypeptide(L)'
;MFFTGPTGTGKTEISKALAEFIFGSENHLIRFDMSEYNLEHSDQKLIGAPPGYEGHEAGGQLTNAIKEKPFSIVLFDEIEKAHGRILDKFLQILEDGRLTSSKGELVDFSETFIIFTSNLGVSEVGKQGSDSSDE
;
A
#
# COMPACT_ATOMS: atom_id res chain seq x y z
N MET A 1 -9.52 1.39 0.20
CA MET A 1 -9.83 1.79 1.59
C MET A 1 -8.61 2.38 2.24
N PHE A 2 -8.79 3.27 3.22
CA PHE A 2 -7.69 3.86 3.97
C PHE A 2 -7.99 3.74 5.46
N PHE A 3 -7.17 3.00 6.19
CA PHE A 3 -7.31 2.80 7.64
C PHE A 3 -6.27 3.64 8.38
N THR A 4 -6.71 4.52 9.26
CA THR A 4 -5.85 5.33 10.13
C THR A 4 -6.12 5.02 11.60
N GLY A 5 -5.07 5.03 12.41
CA GLY A 5 -5.15 4.87 13.86
C GLY A 5 -3.83 4.40 14.47
N PRO A 6 -3.70 4.37 15.80
CA PRO A 6 -2.49 3.89 16.47
C PRO A 6 -2.11 2.45 16.08
N THR A 7 -0.87 2.07 16.30
CA THR A 7 -0.43 0.67 16.22
C THR A 7 -1.25 -0.21 17.17
N GLY A 8 -1.55 -1.45 16.77
CA GLY A 8 -2.29 -2.40 17.60
C GLY A 8 -3.82 -2.23 17.60
N THR A 9 -4.37 -1.36 16.76
CA THR A 9 -5.83 -1.15 16.63
C THR A 9 -6.54 -2.12 15.67
N GLY A 10 -5.82 -3.06 15.07
CA GLY A 10 -6.41 -4.10 14.22
C GLY A 10 -6.55 -3.76 12.73
N LYS A 11 -5.88 -2.70 12.23
CA LYS A 11 -5.95 -2.30 10.81
C LYS A 11 -5.55 -3.44 9.85
N THR A 12 -4.48 -4.16 10.18
CA THR A 12 -3.97 -5.29 9.41
C THR A 12 -4.85 -6.53 9.59
N GLU A 13 -5.36 -6.76 10.79
CA GLU A 13 -6.27 -7.86 11.13
C GLU A 13 -7.61 -7.75 10.38
N ILE A 14 -8.15 -6.54 10.24
CA ILE A 14 -9.35 -6.30 9.43
C ILE A 14 -9.09 -6.67 7.95
N SER A 15 -7.89 -6.39 7.45
CA SER A 15 -7.53 -6.72 6.06
C SER A 15 -7.44 -8.23 5.84
N LYS A 16 -6.88 -8.97 6.81
CA LYS A 16 -6.84 -10.44 6.81
C LYS A 16 -8.25 -11.04 6.88
N ALA A 17 -9.07 -10.57 7.82
CA ALA A 17 -10.45 -11.01 7.97
C ALA A 17 -11.28 -10.75 6.71
N LEU A 18 -11.03 -9.63 6.02
CA LEU A 18 -11.69 -9.33 4.76
C LEU A 18 -11.26 -10.29 3.64
N ALA A 19 -9.98 -10.65 3.57
CA ALA A 19 -9.48 -11.62 2.59
C ALA A 19 -10.10 -13.01 2.83
N GLU A 20 -10.16 -13.45 4.09
CA GLU A 20 -10.84 -14.68 4.48
C GLU A 20 -12.34 -14.63 4.13
N PHE A 21 -13.02 -13.52 4.44
CA PHE A 21 -14.46 -13.37 4.21
C PHE A 21 -14.83 -13.35 2.73
N ILE A 22 -14.07 -12.64 1.88
CA ILE A 22 -14.38 -12.49 0.45
C ILE A 22 -13.89 -13.71 -0.35
N PHE A 23 -12.69 -14.20 -0.06
CA PHE A 23 -12.01 -15.19 -0.89
C PHE A 23 -11.87 -16.57 -0.24
N GLY A 24 -12.36 -16.75 1.00
CA GLY A 24 -12.27 -18.00 1.74
C GLY A 24 -10.84 -18.39 2.15
N SER A 25 -9.89 -17.44 2.05
CA SER A 25 -8.50 -17.65 2.47
C SER A 25 -7.76 -16.34 2.65
N GLU A 26 -7.14 -16.15 3.82
CA GLU A 26 -6.17 -15.06 4.08
C GLU A 26 -5.01 -15.01 3.06
N ASN A 27 -4.71 -16.10 2.34
CA ASN A 27 -3.67 -16.13 1.31
C ASN A 27 -3.97 -15.22 0.10
N HIS A 28 -5.17 -14.64 0.02
CA HIS A 28 -5.49 -13.59 -0.96
C HIS A 28 -5.06 -12.20 -0.51
N LEU A 29 -4.52 -12.05 0.71
CA LEU A 29 -3.88 -10.83 1.17
C LEU A 29 -2.42 -10.78 0.72
N ILE A 30 -2.10 -9.84 -0.15
CA ILE A 30 -0.73 -9.49 -0.55
C ILE A 30 -0.34 -8.23 0.23
N ARG A 31 0.69 -8.31 1.06
CA ARG A 31 1.10 -7.21 1.95
C ARG A 31 2.44 -6.63 1.51
N PHE A 32 2.49 -5.31 1.43
CA PHE A 32 3.70 -4.53 1.23
C PHE A 32 3.91 -3.61 2.44
N ASP A 33 5.04 -3.77 3.12
CA ASP A 33 5.46 -2.87 4.19
C ASP A 33 6.16 -1.65 3.58
N MET A 34 5.53 -0.48 3.67
CA MET A 34 6.03 0.75 3.04
C MET A 34 7.33 1.28 3.68
N SER A 35 7.74 0.77 4.84
CA SER A 35 9.05 1.08 5.42
C SER A 35 10.22 0.53 4.59
N GLU A 36 10.01 -0.54 3.82
CA GLU A 36 11.00 -1.09 2.88
C GLU A 36 11.17 -0.24 1.61
N TYR A 37 10.28 0.74 1.43
CA TYR A 37 10.15 1.56 0.22
C TYR A 37 10.36 3.05 0.49
N ASN A 38 11.25 3.37 1.43
CA ASN A 38 11.55 4.75 1.82
C ASN A 38 12.61 5.45 0.93
N LEU A 39 13.35 4.70 0.11
CA LEU A 39 14.42 5.22 -0.74
C LEU A 39 13.90 5.72 -2.08
N GLU A 40 14.61 6.67 -2.69
CA GLU A 40 14.21 7.32 -3.95
C GLU A 40 13.93 6.33 -5.10
N HIS A 41 14.74 5.27 -5.23
CA HIS A 41 14.63 4.27 -6.30
C HIS A 41 13.87 3.00 -5.88
N SER A 42 13.21 3.02 -4.72
CA SER A 42 12.47 1.84 -4.24
C SER A 42 11.19 1.57 -5.03
N ASP A 43 10.69 2.56 -5.78
CA ASP A 43 9.61 2.39 -6.76
C ASP A 43 9.95 1.30 -7.79
N GLN A 44 11.21 1.18 -8.19
CA GLN A 44 11.67 0.15 -9.13
C GLN A 44 11.50 -1.27 -8.60
N LYS A 45 11.60 -1.49 -7.28
CA LYS A 45 11.30 -2.81 -6.68
C LYS A 45 9.81 -3.14 -6.82
N LEU A 46 8.96 -2.12 -6.71
CA LEU A 46 7.51 -2.22 -6.66
C LEU A 46 6.94 -2.45 -8.08
N ILE A 47 7.45 -1.72 -9.09
CA ILE A 47 6.88 -1.71 -10.46
C ILE A 47 7.82 -2.26 -11.55
N GLY A 48 9.07 -2.53 -11.20
CA GLY A 48 10.14 -3.02 -12.08
C GLY A 48 11.17 -1.94 -12.38
N ALA A 49 12.39 -2.36 -12.73
CA ALA A 49 13.43 -1.44 -13.21
C ALA A 49 13.21 -1.06 -14.68
N PRO A 50 13.64 0.14 -15.12
CA PRO A 50 13.54 0.54 -16.53
C PRO A 50 14.48 -0.26 -17.44
N PRO A 51 14.25 -0.26 -18.78
CA PRO A 51 15.12 -0.96 -19.72
C PRO A 51 16.59 -0.55 -19.57
N GLY A 52 17.49 -1.53 -19.53
CA GLY A 52 18.93 -1.32 -19.37
C GLY A 52 19.44 -1.27 -17.93
N TYR A 53 18.57 -1.41 -16.93
CA TYR A 53 18.94 -1.51 -15.52
C TYR A 53 18.87 -2.96 -15.01
N GLU A 54 19.68 -3.28 -14.01
CA GLU A 54 19.63 -4.58 -13.35
C GLU A 54 18.25 -4.81 -12.73
N GLY A 55 17.70 -6.02 -12.87
CA GLY A 55 16.35 -6.34 -12.41
C GLY A 55 15.23 -5.94 -13.37
N HIS A 56 15.53 -5.38 -14.56
CA HIS A 56 14.51 -5.12 -15.58
C HIS A 56 13.71 -6.39 -15.89
N GLU A 57 14.40 -7.52 -16.13
CA GLU A 57 13.73 -8.77 -16.48
C GLU A 57 12.87 -9.37 -15.38
N ALA A 58 13.19 -9.10 -14.11
CA ALA A 58 12.44 -9.62 -12.96
C ALA A 58 11.04 -9.00 -12.83
N GLY A 59 10.79 -7.82 -13.42
CA GLY A 59 9.54 -7.08 -13.20
C GLY A 59 9.46 -6.46 -11.81
N GLY A 60 8.27 -6.00 -11.43
CA GLY A 60 8.02 -5.39 -10.12
C GLY A 60 7.30 -6.34 -9.19
N GLN A 61 7.54 -6.24 -7.89
CA GLN A 61 6.88 -7.09 -6.91
C GLN A 61 5.34 -6.92 -6.93
N LEU A 62 4.84 -5.69 -7.02
CA LEU A 62 3.40 -5.43 -7.12
C LEU A 62 2.85 -5.86 -8.47
N THR A 63 3.52 -5.45 -9.55
CA THR A 63 3.02 -5.74 -10.91
C THR A 63 2.99 -7.25 -11.17
N ASN A 64 3.97 -8.00 -10.67
CA ASN A 64 3.97 -9.46 -10.76
C ASN A 64 2.89 -10.09 -9.85
N ALA A 65 2.76 -9.63 -8.61
CA ALA A 65 1.77 -10.18 -7.67
C ALA A 65 0.33 -10.03 -8.19
N ILE A 66 0.01 -8.89 -8.80
CA ILE A 66 -1.33 -8.66 -9.39
C ILE A 66 -1.54 -9.51 -10.64
N LYS A 67 -0.53 -9.66 -11.50
CA LYS A 67 -0.62 -10.55 -12.67
C LYS A 67 -0.82 -12.01 -12.26
N GLU A 68 -0.18 -12.44 -11.18
CA GLU A 68 -0.32 -13.80 -10.65
C GLU A 68 -1.67 -14.01 -9.94
N LYS A 69 -2.12 -13.01 -9.19
CA LYS A 69 -3.33 -13.08 -8.35
C LYS A 69 -4.16 -11.80 -8.42
N PRO A 70 -4.93 -11.60 -9.51
CA PRO A 70 -5.72 -10.38 -9.72
C PRO A 70 -6.85 -10.24 -8.70
N PHE A 71 -7.51 -11.36 -8.37
CA PHE A 71 -8.50 -11.44 -7.29
C PHE A 71 -7.82 -11.47 -5.93
N SER A 72 -7.47 -10.32 -5.40
CA SER A 72 -6.72 -10.21 -4.14
C SER A 72 -7.05 -8.96 -3.36
N ILE A 73 -6.63 -8.95 -2.10
CA ILE A 73 -6.49 -7.73 -1.32
C ILE A 73 -5.01 -7.34 -1.32
N VAL A 74 -4.69 -6.14 -1.80
CA VAL A 74 -3.36 -5.57 -1.63
C VAL A 74 -3.37 -4.57 -0.48
N LEU A 75 -2.55 -4.87 0.53
CA LEU A 75 -2.36 -4.03 1.70
C LEU A 75 -1.02 -3.30 1.62
N PHE A 76 -1.07 -1.98 1.52
CA PHE A 76 0.08 -1.09 1.69
C PHE A 76 0.09 -0.58 3.13
N ASP A 77 0.94 -1.19 3.95
CA ASP A 77 1.00 -0.94 5.39
C ASP A 77 1.99 0.19 5.70
N GLU A 78 1.68 1.04 6.68
CA GLU A 78 2.47 2.21 7.08
C GLU A 78 2.81 3.17 5.93
N ILE A 79 1.80 3.57 5.15
CA ILE A 79 1.95 4.36 3.92
C ILE A 79 2.77 5.64 4.09
N GLU A 80 2.76 6.24 5.27
CA GLU A 80 3.58 7.41 5.60
C GLU A 80 5.09 7.18 5.53
N LYS A 81 5.54 5.92 5.51
CA LYS A 81 6.96 5.55 5.43
C LYS A 81 7.46 5.43 4.00
N ALA A 82 6.56 5.34 3.01
CA ALA A 82 6.93 5.25 1.61
C ALA A 82 7.59 6.54 1.11
N HIS A 83 8.47 6.40 0.12
CA HIS A 83 9.00 7.52 -0.63
C HIS A 83 7.89 8.20 -1.46
N GLY A 84 7.92 9.54 -1.56
CA GLY A 84 6.88 10.31 -2.25
C GLY A 84 6.61 9.88 -3.69
N ARG A 85 7.64 9.45 -4.44
CA ARG A 85 7.51 8.95 -5.83
C ARG A 85 6.59 7.74 -5.96
N ILE A 86 6.43 6.94 -4.90
CA ILE A 86 5.54 5.78 -4.91
C ILE A 86 4.08 6.23 -4.79
N LEU A 87 3.81 7.33 -4.09
CA LEU A 87 2.47 7.88 -3.96
C LEU A 87 1.91 8.28 -5.34
N ASP A 88 2.75 8.82 -6.23
CA ASP A 88 2.36 9.13 -7.61
C ASP A 88 1.87 7.87 -8.36
N LYS A 89 2.46 6.71 -8.09
CA LYS A 89 2.04 5.43 -8.68
C LYS A 89 0.71 4.96 -8.11
N PHE A 90 0.47 5.17 -6.81
CA PHE A 90 -0.80 4.85 -6.20
C PHE A 90 -1.93 5.75 -6.69
N LEU A 91 -1.67 7.03 -6.94
CA LEU A 91 -2.64 7.93 -7.56
C LEU A 91 -3.09 7.40 -8.92
N GLN A 92 -2.15 6.98 -9.77
CA GLN A 92 -2.47 6.37 -11.06
C GLN A 92 -3.39 5.15 -10.92
N ILE A 93 -3.10 4.25 -9.98
CA ILE A 93 -3.93 3.07 -9.74
C ILE A 93 -5.33 3.46 -9.24
N LEU A 94 -5.42 4.44 -8.34
CA LEU A 94 -6.69 4.87 -7.76
C LEU A 94 -7.59 5.61 -8.76
N GLU A 95 -6.99 6.30 -9.74
CA GLU A 95 -7.71 7.02 -10.80
C GLU A 95 -8.18 6.08 -11.91
N ASP A 96 -7.26 5.30 -12.49
CA ASP A 96 -7.52 4.52 -13.72
C ASP A 96 -7.77 3.03 -13.45
N GLY A 97 -7.61 2.56 -12.21
CA GLY A 97 -7.62 1.14 -11.88
C GLY A 97 -6.47 0.36 -12.51
N ARG A 98 -5.41 1.04 -12.98
CA ARG A 98 -4.35 0.47 -13.81
C ARG A 98 -2.99 1.05 -13.49
N LEU A 99 -1.95 0.25 -13.71
CA LEU A 99 -0.56 0.69 -13.60
C LEU A 99 0.24 0.18 -14.79
N THR A 100 1.05 1.04 -15.40
CA THR A 100 2.02 0.62 -16.41
C THR A 100 3.33 0.25 -15.71
N SER A 101 3.77 -1.00 -15.89
CA SER A 101 5.07 -1.47 -15.39
C SER A 101 6.22 -0.74 -16.10
N SER A 102 7.42 -0.83 -15.54
CA SER A 102 8.61 -0.27 -16.20
C SER A 102 8.99 -0.98 -17.51
N LYS A 103 8.36 -2.13 -17.82
CA LYS A 103 8.45 -2.81 -19.12
C LYS A 103 7.44 -2.28 -20.15
N GLY A 104 6.60 -1.32 -19.78
CA GLY A 104 5.52 -0.82 -20.64
C GLY A 104 4.27 -1.70 -20.66
N GLU A 105 4.19 -2.70 -19.78
CA GLU A 105 3.03 -3.59 -19.70
C GLU A 105 1.97 -3.00 -18.78
N LEU A 106 0.72 -3.01 -19.23
CA LEU A 106 -0.40 -2.54 -18.42
C LEU A 106 -0.88 -3.65 -17.48
N VAL A 107 -0.98 -3.30 -16.20
CA VAL A 107 -1.48 -4.17 -15.13
C VAL A 107 -2.82 -3.63 -14.64
N ASP A 108 -3.84 -4.48 -14.63
CA ASP A 108 -5.22 -4.13 -14.27
C ASP A 108 -5.51 -4.51 -12.81
N PHE A 109 -6.07 -3.56 -12.05
CA PHE A 109 -6.41 -3.70 -10.63
C PHE A 109 -7.93 -3.72 -10.40
N SER A 110 -8.75 -3.82 -11.45
CA SER A 110 -10.22 -3.78 -11.35
C SER A 110 -10.82 -4.90 -10.48
N GLU A 111 -10.11 -6.02 -10.30
CA GLU A 111 -10.51 -7.15 -9.47
C GLU A 111 -9.77 -7.20 -8.11
N THR A 112 -9.00 -6.15 -7.80
CA THR A 112 -8.17 -6.06 -6.61
C THR A 112 -8.73 -5.04 -5.60
N PHE A 113 -8.89 -5.46 -4.34
CA PHE A 113 -9.15 -4.53 -3.25
C PHE A 113 -7.85 -3.89 -2.78
N ILE A 114 -7.74 -2.57 -2.88
CA ILE A 114 -6.59 -1.84 -2.37
C ILE A 114 -6.88 -1.27 -1.00
N ILE A 115 -6.02 -1.57 -0.03
CA ILE A 115 -6.08 -1.06 1.34
C ILE A 115 -4.77 -0.38 1.68
N PHE A 116 -4.86 0.84 2.21
CA PHE A 116 -3.75 1.54 2.81
C PHE A 116 -3.93 1.58 4.32
N THR A 117 -2.85 1.47 5.08
CA THR A 117 -2.87 1.80 6.51
C THR A 117 -1.95 2.99 6.79
N SER A 118 -2.29 3.75 7.82
CA SER A 118 -1.39 4.75 8.39
C SER A 118 -1.48 4.79 9.90
N ASN A 119 -0.35 5.05 10.55
CA ASN A 119 -0.30 5.36 11.97
C ASN A 119 -0.32 6.88 12.23
N LEU A 120 -0.29 7.72 11.19
CA LEU A 120 -0.42 9.17 11.31
C LEU A 120 -1.88 9.56 11.61
N GLY A 121 -2.07 10.40 12.63
CA GLY A 121 -3.40 10.93 13.00
C GLY A 121 -3.76 10.90 14.49
N VAL A 122 -2.85 10.49 15.38
CA VAL A 122 -3.16 10.33 16.83
C VAL A 122 -2.56 11.45 17.71
N SER A 123 -1.65 12.25 17.18
CA SER A 123 -0.90 13.24 17.97
C SER A 123 -1.72 14.44 18.47
N GLU A 124 -3.00 14.59 18.11
CA GLU A 124 -3.80 15.76 18.48
C GLU A 124 -4.99 15.50 19.42
N VAL A 125 -5.36 14.24 19.69
CA VAL A 125 -6.57 13.96 20.50
C VAL A 125 -6.35 14.17 22.01
N GLY A 126 -5.11 14.45 22.46
CA GLY A 126 -4.76 14.55 23.89
C GLY A 126 -4.28 15.91 24.40
N LYS A 127 -4.25 16.98 23.58
CA LYS A 127 -3.65 18.28 23.98
C LYS A 127 -4.59 19.49 24.05
N GLN A 128 -5.89 19.33 23.77
CA GLN A 128 -6.89 20.37 24.06
C GLN A 128 -7.76 19.91 25.23
N GLY A 129 -7.36 20.23 26.45
CA GLY A 129 -8.16 19.87 27.63
C GLY A 129 -7.58 20.26 29.00
N SER A 130 -6.46 20.98 29.06
CA SER A 130 -5.93 21.49 30.34
C SER A 130 -5.31 22.87 30.14
N ASP A 131 -6.14 23.87 29.90
CA ASP A 131 -5.82 25.27 30.19
C ASP A 131 -7.13 26.01 30.45
N SER A 132 -7.73 25.67 31.60
CA SER A 132 -8.69 26.54 32.25
C SER A 132 -8.64 26.26 33.74
N SER A 133 -8.41 27.32 34.51
CA SER A 133 -8.33 27.39 35.98
C SER A 133 -6.89 27.29 36.51
N ASP A 134 -6.21 28.42 36.58
CA ASP A 134 -5.60 28.85 37.84
C ASP A 134 -5.79 30.37 37.97
N GLU A 135 -6.13 30.75 39.20
CA GLU A 135 -6.68 32.03 39.70
C GLU A 135 -5.78 33.27 39.53
#